data_AF-A0ABD4RPN2-F1
#
_entry.id   AF-A0ABD4RPN2-F1
#
_cell.length_a   1.000
_cell.length_b   1.000
_cell.length_c   1.000
_cell.angle_alpha   90.00
_cell.angle_beta   90.00
_cell.angle_gamma   90.00
#
_symmetry.space_group_name_H-M   'P 1'
#
loop_
_entity.id
_entity.type
_entity.pdbx_description
1 polymer ?
#
loop_
_entity_poly.entity_id
_entity_poly.type
_entity_poly.pdbx_seq_one_letter_code
_entity_poly.pdbx_strand_id
1 'polypeptide(L)'
;MKKGDFIWSGVLICLIAILVIPSSRAVFMEATGAHPYIGGFFKFAVLATMGDLLGARILHKDWKIPVGIFYRAVVWGIIGVVTTYAMSIYSAGVGQAQVDGMLPFEGIAFANALFKSATMNILMSPTVFLFHKVMDCFIDKKYEVGKGVKVVLKDVVNVVDWNAYLGFSVLKTIPFFWIPCHTIVFLFPAEYRVIASAFASIALGLILALANKSKATN
;
A
#
# COMPACT_ATOMS: atom_id res chain seq x y z
N MET A 1 -0.91 4.83 -27.68
CA MET A 1 -1.42 5.08 -26.31
C MET A 1 -2.94 4.91 -26.31
N LYS A 2 -3.52 4.34 -25.26
CA LYS A 2 -4.97 4.08 -25.12
C LYS A 2 -5.65 5.23 -24.36
N LYS A 3 -6.97 5.41 -24.53
CA LYS A 3 -7.76 6.42 -23.81
C LYS A 3 -7.53 6.40 -22.29
N GLY A 4 -7.45 5.20 -21.70
CA GLY A 4 -7.19 5.04 -20.27
C GLY A 4 -5.80 5.55 -19.84
N ASP A 5 -4.80 5.58 -20.73
CA ASP A 5 -3.47 6.10 -20.40
C ASP A 5 -3.53 7.60 -20.07
N PHE A 6 -4.37 8.34 -20.81
CA PHE A 6 -4.60 9.76 -20.58
C PHE A 6 -5.45 10.02 -19.34
N ILE A 7 -6.49 9.22 -19.12
CA ILE A 7 -7.36 9.36 -17.93
C ILE A 7 -6.55 9.07 -16.66
N TRP A 8 -5.86 7.94 -16.60
CA TRP A 8 -5.08 7.55 -15.43
C TRP A 8 -3.98 8.56 -15.13
N SER A 9 -3.24 8.99 -16.16
CA SER A 9 -2.19 10.01 -16.01
C SER A 9 -2.78 11.36 -15.58
N GLY A 10 -3.92 11.76 -16.13
CA GLY A 10 -4.62 12.99 -15.76
C GLY A 10 -5.02 12.99 -14.29
N VAL A 11 -5.60 11.89 -13.80
CA VAL A 11 -5.92 11.72 -12.37
C VAL A 11 -4.67 11.80 -11.51
N LEU A 12 -3.57 11.13 -11.89
CA LEU A 12 -2.32 11.18 -11.15
C LEU A 12 -1.76 12.61 -11.09
N ILE A 13 -1.77 13.33 -12.22
CA ILE A 13 -1.32 14.72 -12.31
C ILE A 13 -2.16 15.61 -11.40
N CYS A 14 -3.49 15.45 -11.37
CA CYS A 14 -4.36 16.20 -10.47
C CYS A 14 -4.01 15.92 -8.99
N LEU A 15 -3.78 14.66 -8.61
CA LEU A 15 -3.39 14.29 -7.24
C LEU A 15 -2.03 14.88 -6.86
N ILE A 16 -1.06 14.88 -7.77
CA ILE A 16 0.24 15.51 -7.57
C ILE A 16 0.09 17.03 -7.46
N ALA A 17 -0.75 17.66 -8.28
CA ALA A 17 -0.98 19.10 -8.26
C ALA A 17 -1.52 19.57 -6.90
N ILE A 18 -2.38 18.78 -6.24
CA ILE A 18 -2.85 19.06 -4.87
C ILE A 18 -1.67 19.24 -3.91
N LEU A 19 -0.60 18.46 -4.08
CA LEU A 19 0.58 18.49 -3.20
C LEU A 19 1.65 19.50 -3.62
N VAL A 20 1.74 19.81 -4.91
CA VAL A 20 2.74 20.76 -5.43
C VAL A 20 2.28 22.21 -5.21
N ILE A 21 0.99 22.49 -5.39
CA ILE A 21 0.45 23.84 -5.23
C ILE A 21 0.35 24.16 -3.71
N PRO A 22 1.00 25.23 -3.20
CA PRO A 22 1.09 25.46 -1.76
C PRO A 22 -0.26 25.64 -1.05
N SER A 23 -1.21 26.35 -1.67
CA SER A 23 -2.54 26.61 -1.09
C SER A 23 -3.38 25.33 -0.99
N SER A 24 -3.42 24.52 -2.06
CA SER A 24 -4.11 23.23 -2.02
C SER A 24 -3.44 22.25 -1.08
N ARG A 25 -2.10 22.25 -1.02
CA ARG A 25 -1.34 21.41 -0.09
C ARG A 25 -1.72 21.77 1.34
N ALA A 26 -1.71 23.05 1.70
CA ALA A 26 -2.06 23.49 3.06
C ALA A 26 -3.45 22.96 3.47
N VAL A 27 -4.47 23.18 2.62
CA VAL A 27 -5.84 22.68 2.87
C VAL A 27 -5.88 21.15 2.98
N PHE A 28 -5.17 20.44 2.10
CA PHE A 28 -5.11 18.99 2.12
C PHE A 28 -4.43 18.44 3.38
N MET A 29 -3.33 19.05 3.80
CA MET A 29 -2.62 18.65 5.01
C MET A 29 -3.43 18.97 6.26
N GLU A 30 -4.11 20.11 6.31
CA GLU A 30 -5.02 20.50 7.40
C GLU A 30 -6.19 19.50 7.52
N ALA A 31 -6.91 19.26 6.42
CA ALA A 31 -8.06 18.35 6.42
C ALA A 31 -7.66 16.92 6.80
N THR A 32 -6.53 16.43 6.29
CA THR A 32 -6.06 15.07 6.62
C THR A 32 -5.36 15.00 7.97
N GLY A 33 -4.92 16.11 8.54
CA GLY A 33 -4.46 16.21 9.93
C GLY A 33 -5.61 16.20 10.93
N ALA A 34 -6.72 16.88 10.61
CA ALA A 34 -7.94 16.88 11.43
C ALA A 34 -8.64 15.52 11.45
N HIS A 35 -8.55 14.76 10.35
CA HIS A 35 -9.16 13.45 10.21
C HIS A 35 -8.17 12.41 9.66
N PRO A 36 -7.17 11.99 10.46
CA PRO A 36 -6.05 11.17 9.98
C PRO A 36 -6.51 9.83 9.41
N TYR A 37 -7.44 9.13 10.08
CA TYR A 37 -7.92 7.82 9.63
C TYR A 37 -8.79 7.90 8.38
N ILE A 38 -9.68 8.89 8.30
CA ILE A 38 -10.50 9.12 7.10
C ILE A 38 -9.60 9.52 5.92
N GLY A 39 -8.63 10.42 6.17
CA GLY A 39 -7.62 10.78 5.19
C GLY A 39 -6.80 9.59 4.73
N GLY A 40 -6.35 8.74 5.65
CA GLY A 40 -5.65 7.48 5.36
C GLY A 40 -6.46 6.54 4.50
N PHE A 41 -7.75 6.37 4.82
CA PHE A 41 -8.69 5.58 4.02
C PHE A 41 -8.73 6.07 2.58
N PHE A 42 -9.02 7.35 2.34
CA PHE A 42 -9.15 7.85 0.96
C PHE A 42 -7.81 7.90 0.21
N LYS A 43 -6.70 8.23 0.90
CA LYS A 43 -5.36 8.22 0.29
C LYS A 43 -5.05 6.85 -0.31
N PHE A 44 -5.24 5.77 0.46
CA PHE A 44 -4.98 4.41 -0.03
C PHE A 44 -6.04 3.90 -0.98
N ALA A 45 -7.33 4.12 -0.70
CA ALA A 45 -8.42 3.68 -1.56
C ALA A 45 -8.28 4.22 -2.99
N VAL A 46 -7.76 5.43 -3.16
CA VAL A 46 -7.49 6.02 -4.48
C VAL A 46 -6.15 5.55 -5.05
N LEU A 47 -5.04 5.81 -4.36
CA LEU A 47 -3.70 5.61 -4.93
C LEU A 47 -3.34 4.13 -5.10
N ALA A 48 -3.74 3.26 -4.17
CA ALA A 48 -3.45 1.82 -4.31
C ALA A 48 -4.32 1.19 -5.42
N THR A 49 -5.59 1.61 -5.55
CA THR A 49 -6.45 1.22 -6.68
C THR A 49 -5.85 1.68 -8.02
N MET A 50 -5.28 2.89 -8.07
CA MET A 50 -4.54 3.35 -9.25
C MET A 50 -3.34 2.45 -9.54
N GLY A 51 -2.64 1.97 -8.51
CA GLY A 51 -1.55 0.99 -8.63
C GLY A 51 -2.02 -0.34 -9.21
N ASP A 52 -3.15 -0.89 -8.75
CA ASP A 52 -3.73 -2.12 -9.28
C ASP A 52 -4.09 -1.98 -10.77
N LEU A 53 -4.72 -0.87 -11.14
CA LEU A 53 -5.09 -0.57 -12.53
C LEU A 53 -3.84 -0.42 -13.41
N LEU A 54 -2.79 0.23 -12.91
CA LEU A 54 -1.52 0.36 -13.62
C LEU A 54 -0.84 -1.00 -13.81
N GLY A 55 -0.84 -1.84 -12.77
CA GLY A 55 -0.31 -3.20 -12.84
C GLY A 55 -1.03 -4.04 -13.91
N ALA A 56 -2.37 -4.00 -13.91
CA ALA A 56 -3.18 -4.66 -14.93
C ALA A 56 -2.90 -4.12 -16.34
N ARG A 57 -2.74 -2.79 -16.47
CA ARG A 57 -2.41 -2.12 -17.74
C ARG A 57 -1.08 -2.59 -18.34
N ILE A 58 -0.07 -2.80 -17.50
CA ILE A 58 1.25 -3.25 -17.94
C ILE A 58 1.21 -4.73 -18.30
N LEU A 59 0.57 -5.55 -17.46
CA LEU A 59 0.51 -7.01 -17.63
C LEU A 59 -0.30 -7.40 -18.89
N HIS A 60 -1.47 -6.80 -19.07
CA HIS A 60 -2.39 -7.16 -20.15
C HIS A 60 -2.27 -6.28 -21.40
N LYS A 61 -1.40 -5.27 -21.37
CA LYS A 61 -1.33 -4.21 -22.40
C LYS A 61 -2.69 -3.52 -22.64
N ASP A 62 -3.60 -3.61 -21.69
CA ASP A 62 -4.95 -3.05 -21.75
C ASP A 62 -5.48 -2.67 -20.37
N TRP A 63 -6.38 -1.69 -20.31
CA TRP A 63 -7.01 -1.23 -19.07
C TRP A 63 -8.11 -2.20 -18.62
N LYS A 64 -7.70 -3.41 -18.22
CA LYS A 64 -8.61 -4.42 -17.69
C LYS A 64 -8.90 -4.10 -16.23
N ILE A 65 -10.14 -3.71 -15.94
CA ILE A 65 -10.57 -3.39 -14.58
C ILE A 65 -10.63 -4.70 -13.77
N PRO A 66 -9.91 -4.80 -12.64
CA PRO A 66 -10.01 -5.95 -11.75
C PRO A 66 -11.44 -6.18 -11.28
N VAL A 67 -11.81 -7.45 -11.12
CA VAL A 67 -13.13 -7.84 -10.61
C VAL A 67 -13.33 -7.26 -9.22
N GLY A 68 -14.51 -6.67 -8.99
CA GLY A 68 -14.85 -6.08 -7.70
C GLY A 68 -14.03 -4.85 -7.30
N ILE A 69 -13.57 -4.04 -8.27
CA ILE A 69 -12.71 -2.88 -8.04
C ILE A 69 -13.17 -1.94 -6.91
N PHE A 70 -14.49 -1.73 -6.75
CA PHE A 70 -15.04 -0.94 -5.65
C PHE A 70 -14.72 -1.57 -4.28
N TYR A 71 -14.94 -2.88 -4.14
CA TYR A 71 -14.63 -3.60 -2.89
C TYR A 71 -13.12 -3.64 -2.64
N ARG A 72 -12.30 -3.80 -3.69
CA ARG A 72 -10.83 -3.71 -3.59
C ARG A 72 -10.37 -2.34 -3.12
N ALA A 73 -10.98 -1.26 -3.62
CA ALA A 73 -10.72 0.10 -3.13
C ALA A 73 -11.08 0.27 -1.65
N VAL A 74 -12.18 -0.34 -1.18
CA VAL A 74 -12.53 -0.35 0.24
C VAL A 74 -11.51 -1.12 1.08
N VAL A 75 -11.04 -2.28 0.61
CA VAL A 75 -9.96 -3.05 1.26
C VAL A 75 -8.69 -2.21 1.37
N TRP A 76 -8.30 -1.52 0.30
CA TRP A 76 -7.18 -0.57 0.34
C TRP A 76 -7.41 0.56 1.33
N GLY A 77 -8.62 1.12 1.40
CA GLY A 77 -8.95 2.14 2.39
C GLY A 77 -8.79 1.64 3.82
N ILE A 78 -9.24 0.42 4.13
CA ILE A 78 -9.03 -0.19 5.46
C ILE A 78 -7.53 -0.33 5.74
N ILE A 79 -6.74 -0.78 4.76
CA ILE A 79 -5.28 -0.84 4.88
C ILE A 79 -4.69 0.54 5.15
N GLY A 80 -5.21 1.59 4.53
CA GLY A 80 -4.81 2.97 4.78
C GLY A 80 -5.08 3.44 6.20
N VAL A 81 -6.22 3.06 6.80
CA VAL A 81 -6.53 3.33 8.21
C VAL A 81 -5.51 2.64 9.13
N VAL A 82 -5.30 1.34 8.92
CA VAL A 82 -4.36 0.54 9.73
C VAL A 82 -2.93 1.09 9.59
N THR A 83 -2.52 1.44 8.38
CA THR A 83 -1.18 2.01 8.10
C THR A 83 -1.01 3.36 8.80
N THR A 84 -2.03 4.21 8.77
CA THR A 84 -2.03 5.51 9.46
C THR A 84 -1.85 5.33 10.97
N TYR A 85 -2.59 4.38 11.56
CA TYR A 85 -2.47 4.07 12.98
C TYR A 85 -1.09 3.50 13.33
N ALA A 86 -0.62 2.53 12.54
CA ALA A 86 0.66 1.88 12.73
C ALA A 86 1.83 2.86 12.66
N MET A 87 1.83 3.79 11.72
CA MET A 87 2.87 4.82 11.63
C MET A 87 3.01 5.62 12.92
N SER A 88 1.90 5.88 13.63
CA SER A 88 1.93 6.55 14.94
C SER A 88 2.54 5.64 16.01
N ILE A 89 2.03 4.41 16.18
CA ILE A 89 2.49 3.46 17.20
C ILE A 89 3.98 3.15 17.04
N TYR A 90 4.40 2.73 15.85
CA TYR A 90 5.77 2.32 15.61
C TYR A 90 6.73 3.51 15.67
N SER A 91 6.29 4.71 15.27
CA SER A 91 7.13 5.91 15.44
C SER A 91 7.41 6.22 16.90
N ALA A 92 6.39 6.15 17.76
CA ALA A 92 6.53 6.41 19.19
C ALA A 92 7.34 5.30 19.88
N GLY A 93 6.96 4.04 19.68
CA GLY A 93 7.61 2.90 20.34
C GLY A 93 9.09 2.75 19.98
N VAL A 94 9.44 2.88 18.70
CA VAL A 94 10.85 2.80 18.27
C VAL A 94 11.65 4.03 18.75
N GLY A 95 11.02 5.21 18.76
CA GLY A 95 11.64 6.41 19.32
C GLY A 95 12.02 6.21 20.79
N GLN A 96 11.08 5.72 21.60
CA GLN A 96 11.32 5.45 23.02
C GLN A 96 12.37 4.36 23.23
N ALA A 97 12.32 3.27 22.45
CA ALA A 97 13.30 2.19 22.56
C ALA A 97 14.76 2.65 22.28
N GLN A 98 14.96 3.68 21.46
CA GLN A 98 16.29 4.28 21.29
C GLN A 98 16.71 5.13 22.49
N VAL A 99 15.80 5.93 23.05
CA VAL A 99 16.05 6.73 24.26
C VAL A 99 16.40 5.84 25.45
N ASP A 100 15.72 4.70 25.59
CA ASP A 100 15.94 3.75 26.67
C ASP A 100 17.23 2.89 26.46
N GLY A 101 17.97 3.12 25.37
CA GLY A 101 19.17 2.35 25.03
C GLY A 101 18.91 0.90 24.57
N MET A 102 17.66 0.52 24.30
CA MET A 102 17.30 -0.81 23.77
C MET A 102 17.64 -0.95 22.29
N LEU A 103 17.69 0.16 21.57
CA LEU A 103 18.12 0.23 20.17
C LEU A 103 19.32 1.20 20.05
N PRO A 104 20.34 0.86 19.24
CA PRO A 104 21.53 1.69 19.10
C PRO A 104 21.27 2.96 18.28
N PHE A 105 22.28 3.82 18.19
CA PHE A 105 22.31 5.01 17.32
C PHE A 105 21.21 6.03 17.60
N GLU A 106 20.92 6.29 18.88
CA GLU A 106 20.05 7.39 19.28
C GLU A 106 20.53 8.72 18.66
N GLY A 107 19.58 9.56 18.25
CA GLY A 107 19.87 10.85 17.59
C GLY A 107 20.21 10.76 16.10
N ILE A 108 20.55 9.58 15.56
CA ILE A 108 20.81 9.41 14.13
C ILE A 108 19.50 9.24 13.36
N ALA A 109 19.09 10.28 12.62
CA ALA A 109 17.82 10.32 11.89
C ALA A 109 17.60 9.12 10.96
N PHE A 110 18.64 8.72 10.21
CA PHE A 110 18.55 7.56 9.32
C PHE A 110 18.36 6.24 10.09
N ALA A 111 19.09 6.04 11.20
CA ALA A 111 18.94 4.84 12.02
C ALA A 111 17.54 4.76 12.63
N ASN A 112 17.03 5.89 13.14
CA ASN A 112 15.67 5.99 13.66
C ASN A 112 14.61 5.65 12.59
N ALA A 113 14.74 6.19 11.38
CA ALA A 113 13.84 5.88 10.27
C ALA A 113 13.93 4.41 9.83
N LEU A 114 15.14 3.85 9.79
CA LEU A 114 15.38 2.45 9.45
C LEU A 114 14.75 1.51 10.48
N PHE A 115 14.92 1.77 11.78
CA PHE A 115 14.31 0.96 12.82
C PHE A 115 12.79 1.06 12.81
N LYS A 116 12.22 2.27 12.64
CA LYS A 116 10.76 2.44 12.48
C LYS A 116 10.24 1.62 11.32
N SER A 117 10.92 1.69 10.18
CA SER A 117 10.60 0.93 8.98
C SER A 117 10.70 -0.57 9.21
N ALA A 118 11.82 -1.05 9.73
CA ALA A 118 12.06 -2.48 9.97
C ALA A 118 11.05 -3.05 10.96
N THR A 119 10.86 -2.42 12.12
CA THR A 119 9.92 -2.88 13.15
C THR A 119 8.50 -2.90 12.64
N MET A 120 8.03 -1.82 11.99
CA MET A 120 6.68 -1.77 11.43
C MET A 120 6.50 -2.86 10.36
N ASN A 121 7.44 -2.98 9.42
CA ASN A 121 7.26 -3.89 8.31
C ASN A 121 7.42 -5.37 8.69
N ILE A 122 8.30 -5.72 9.63
CA ILE A 122 8.47 -7.11 10.08
C ILE A 122 7.25 -7.58 10.87
N LEU A 123 6.70 -6.72 11.74
CA LEU A 123 5.61 -7.12 12.64
C LEU A 123 4.23 -6.95 12.02
N MET A 124 4.01 -5.90 11.23
CA MET A 124 2.68 -5.58 10.70
C MET A 124 2.46 -6.05 9.26
N SER A 125 3.43 -5.86 8.36
CA SER A 125 3.20 -6.09 6.93
C SER A 125 2.80 -7.52 6.57
N PRO A 126 3.28 -8.60 7.22
CA PRO A 126 2.76 -9.95 6.96
C PRO A 126 1.24 -10.02 7.19
N THR A 127 0.76 -9.49 8.33
CA THR A 127 -0.66 -9.47 8.68
C THR A 127 -1.48 -8.65 7.69
N VAL A 128 -1.01 -7.45 7.31
CA VAL A 128 -1.70 -6.58 6.36
C VAL A 128 -1.75 -7.21 4.96
N PHE A 129 -0.67 -7.86 4.52
CA PHE A 129 -0.62 -8.50 3.20
C PHE A 129 -1.48 -9.76 3.16
N LEU A 130 -1.52 -10.52 4.27
CA LEU A 130 -2.43 -11.65 4.38
C LEU A 130 -3.89 -11.19 4.34
N PHE A 131 -4.24 -10.14 5.08
CA PHE A 131 -5.57 -9.52 5.03
C PHE A 131 -5.92 -9.12 3.58
N HIS A 132 -5.03 -8.38 2.92
CA HIS A 132 -5.22 -7.98 1.52
C HIS A 132 -5.46 -9.20 0.62
N LYS A 133 -4.59 -10.21 0.70
CA LYS A 133 -4.65 -11.42 -0.13
C LYS A 133 -5.93 -12.23 0.11
N VAL A 134 -6.33 -12.40 1.36
CA VAL A 134 -7.57 -13.10 1.74
C VAL A 134 -8.80 -12.34 1.23
N MET A 135 -8.81 -11.01 1.36
CA MET A 135 -9.93 -10.20 0.87
C MET A 135 -10.03 -10.22 -0.65
N ASP A 136 -8.89 -10.20 -1.35
CA ASP A 136 -8.84 -10.37 -2.81
C ASP A 136 -9.42 -11.72 -3.24
N CYS A 137 -8.95 -12.82 -2.64
CA CYS A 137 -9.47 -14.15 -2.92
C CYS A 137 -10.96 -14.27 -2.60
N PHE A 138 -11.43 -13.63 -1.52
CA PHE A 138 -12.85 -13.59 -1.18
C PHE A 138 -13.67 -12.83 -2.23
N ILE A 139 -13.21 -11.66 -2.68
CA ILE A 139 -13.86 -10.88 -3.72
C ILE A 139 -13.93 -11.71 -5.01
N ASP A 140 -12.81 -12.28 -5.45
CA ASP A 140 -12.76 -13.08 -6.68
C ASP A 140 -13.73 -14.27 -6.59
N LYS A 141 -13.72 -15.01 -5.47
CA LYS A 141 -14.62 -16.13 -5.28
C LYS A 141 -16.08 -15.70 -5.27
N LYS A 142 -16.40 -14.58 -4.64
CA LYS A 142 -17.77 -14.06 -4.57
C LYS A 142 -18.33 -13.69 -5.94
N TYR A 143 -17.48 -13.18 -6.83
CA TYR A 143 -17.86 -12.88 -8.21
C TYR A 143 -17.91 -14.14 -9.08
N GLU A 144 -17.07 -15.14 -8.82
CA GLU A 144 -17.09 -16.44 -9.51
C GLU A 144 -18.39 -17.22 -9.25
N VAL A 145 -18.81 -17.33 -7.98
CA VAL A 145 -20.00 -18.13 -7.61
C VAL A 145 -21.34 -17.42 -7.83
N GLY A 146 -21.31 -16.11 -8.09
CA GLY A 146 -22.50 -15.31 -8.33
C GLY A 146 -23.29 -14.88 -7.08
N LYS A 147 -24.39 -14.15 -7.30
CA LYS A 147 -25.24 -13.61 -6.23
C LYS A 147 -25.99 -14.75 -5.52
N GLY A 148 -26.17 -14.62 -4.20
CA GLY A 148 -26.94 -15.58 -3.38
C GLY A 148 -26.13 -16.77 -2.85
N VAL A 149 -24.99 -17.12 -3.47
CA VAL A 149 -24.12 -18.18 -2.95
C VAL A 149 -23.27 -17.66 -1.80
N LYS A 150 -23.30 -18.34 -0.66
CA LYS A 150 -22.48 -18.01 0.51
C LYS A 150 -21.06 -18.52 0.30
N VAL A 151 -20.09 -17.61 0.36
CA VAL A 151 -18.66 -17.94 0.39
C VAL A 151 -18.25 -18.07 1.87
N VAL A 152 -17.67 -19.20 2.24
CA VAL A 152 -17.17 -19.44 3.61
C VAL A 152 -15.65 -19.35 3.66
N LEU A 153 -15.08 -19.23 4.86
CA LEU A 153 -13.64 -19.07 5.06
C LEU A 153 -12.81 -20.17 4.36
N LYS A 154 -13.29 -21.42 4.41
CA LYS A 154 -12.63 -22.56 3.75
C LYS A 154 -12.46 -22.35 2.24
N ASP A 155 -13.45 -21.75 1.58
CA ASP A 155 -13.41 -21.51 0.13
C ASP A 155 -12.31 -20.51 -0.24
N VAL A 156 -12.04 -19.55 0.65
CA VAL A 156 -11.04 -18.51 0.46
C VAL A 156 -9.64 -19.03 0.79
N VAL A 157 -9.47 -19.63 1.97
CA VAL A 157 -8.18 -20.14 2.46
C VAL A 157 -7.59 -21.19 1.52
N ASN A 158 -8.44 -22.02 0.90
CA ASN A 158 -8.01 -23.06 -0.04
C ASN A 158 -7.50 -22.52 -1.38
N VAL A 159 -7.89 -21.30 -1.78
CA VAL A 159 -7.46 -20.68 -3.05
C VAL A 159 -6.34 -19.67 -2.87
N VAL A 160 -5.95 -19.36 -1.63
CA VAL A 160 -4.77 -18.51 -1.36
C VAL A 160 -3.51 -19.23 -1.82
N ASP A 161 -2.74 -18.58 -2.70
CA ASP A 161 -1.39 -19.01 -3.04
C ASP A 161 -0.42 -18.71 -1.88
N TRP A 162 -0.27 -19.70 -0.99
CA TRP A 162 0.61 -19.61 0.18
C TRP A 162 2.09 -19.51 -0.18
N ASN A 163 2.51 -20.08 -1.32
CA ASN A 163 3.89 -19.99 -1.77
C ASN A 163 4.21 -18.56 -2.23
N ALA A 164 3.35 -17.93 -3.02
CA ALA A 164 3.51 -16.53 -3.39
C ALA A 164 3.39 -15.59 -2.18
N TYR A 165 2.51 -15.90 -1.22
CA TYR A 165 2.41 -15.12 0.01
C TYR A 165 3.73 -15.17 0.81
N LEU A 166 4.21 -16.35 1.18
CA LEU A 166 5.44 -16.47 1.98
C LEU A 166 6.70 -16.15 1.16
N GLY A 167 6.90 -16.82 0.04
CA GLY A 167 8.12 -16.77 -0.76
C GLY A 167 8.33 -15.46 -1.52
N PHE A 168 7.26 -14.76 -1.88
CA PHE A 168 7.35 -13.48 -2.59
C PHE A 168 6.95 -12.30 -1.70
N SER A 169 5.74 -12.31 -1.15
CA SER A 169 5.24 -11.14 -0.41
C SER A 169 6.03 -10.93 0.88
N VAL A 170 6.13 -11.96 1.73
CA VAL A 170 6.82 -11.86 3.02
C VAL A 170 8.34 -11.85 2.86
N LEU A 171 8.92 -12.80 2.13
CA LEU A 171 10.39 -12.94 2.09
C LEU A 171 11.09 -12.03 1.10
N LYS A 172 10.38 -11.43 0.12
CA LYS A 172 11.00 -10.55 -0.87
C LYS A 172 10.50 -9.12 -0.80
N THR A 173 9.19 -8.91 -0.88
CA THR A 173 8.68 -7.52 -0.94
C THR A 173 8.90 -6.79 0.39
N ILE A 174 8.73 -7.46 1.54
CA ILE A 174 8.97 -6.80 2.83
C ILE A 174 10.44 -6.37 2.98
N PRO A 175 11.46 -7.25 2.85
CA PRO A 175 12.85 -6.85 3.07
C PRO A 175 13.40 -5.92 1.99
N PHE A 176 13.10 -6.19 0.71
CA PHE A 176 13.79 -5.53 -0.41
C PHE A 176 13.03 -4.34 -1.00
N PHE A 177 11.74 -4.20 -0.71
CA PHE A 177 10.96 -3.06 -1.17
C PHE A 177 10.43 -2.23 0.00
N TRP A 178 9.64 -2.83 0.89
CA TRP A 178 8.90 -2.06 1.89
C TRP A 178 9.77 -1.52 3.02
N ILE A 179 10.79 -2.26 3.48
CA ILE A 179 11.73 -1.72 4.47
C ILE A 179 12.51 -0.53 3.88
N PRO A 180 13.20 -0.64 2.72
CA PRO A 180 13.87 0.52 2.12
C PRO A 180 12.93 1.68 1.82
N CYS A 181 11.76 1.40 1.24
CA CYS A 181 10.78 2.42 0.89
C CYS A 181 10.25 3.15 2.13
N HIS A 182 9.82 2.41 3.16
CA HIS A 182 9.31 3.05 4.37
C HIS A 182 10.40 3.73 5.19
N THR A 183 11.68 3.33 5.08
CA THR A 183 12.79 4.09 5.66
C THR A 183 12.84 5.50 5.07
N ILE A 184 12.70 5.63 3.73
CA ILE A 184 12.62 6.94 3.07
C ILE A 184 11.36 7.68 3.53
N VAL A 185 10.22 7.00 3.62
CA VAL A 185 8.97 7.62 4.10
C VAL A 185 9.12 8.17 5.52
N PHE A 186 9.77 7.45 6.44
CA PHE A 186 9.97 7.91 7.81
C PHE A 186 10.91 9.10 7.95
N LEU A 187 11.72 9.39 6.93
CA LEU A 187 12.53 10.62 6.85
C LEU A 187 11.69 11.85 6.48
N PHE A 188 10.49 11.67 5.91
CA PHE A 188 9.59 12.80 5.66
C PHE A 188 8.95 13.32 6.96
N PRO A 189 8.50 14.59 6.98
CA PRO A 189 7.65 15.10 8.05
C PRO A 189 6.39 14.24 8.20
N ALA A 190 5.90 14.13 9.44
CA ALA A 190 4.90 13.14 9.84
C ALA A 190 3.62 13.22 8.98
N GLU A 191 3.21 14.43 8.64
CA GLU A 191 2.01 14.72 7.88
C GLU A 191 2.06 14.17 6.43
N TYR A 192 3.26 14.01 5.85
CA TYR A 192 3.44 13.47 4.49
C TYR A 192 3.59 11.95 4.44
N ARG A 193 3.85 11.28 5.57
CA ARG A 193 4.24 9.86 5.58
C ARG A 193 3.16 8.95 5.00
N VAL A 194 1.92 9.15 5.40
CA VAL A 194 0.78 8.33 4.96
C VAL A 194 0.55 8.46 3.45
N ILE A 195 0.62 9.69 2.91
CA ILE A 195 0.42 9.88 1.47
C ILE A 195 1.61 9.36 0.67
N ALA A 196 2.84 9.54 1.15
CA ALA A 196 4.04 8.97 0.52
C ALA A 196 3.97 7.43 0.46
N SER A 197 3.53 6.79 1.55
CA SER A 197 3.29 5.34 1.58
C SER A 197 2.17 4.92 0.61
N ALA A 198 1.08 5.70 0.49
CA ALA A 198 0.03 5.43 -0.49
C ALA A 198 0.53 5.51 -1.95
N PHE A 199 1.44 6.45 -2.26
CA PHE A 199 2.12 6.50 -3.57
C PHE A 199 3.03 5.30 -3.80
N ALA A 200 3.65 4.75 -2.76
CA ALA A 200 4.48 3.56 -2.88
C ALA A 200 3.70 2.34 -3.41
N SER A 201 2.39 2.26 -3.19
CA SER A 201 1.53 1.22 -3.79
C SER A 201 1.50 1.29 -5.33
N ILE A 202 1.57 2.49 -5.93
CA ILE A 202 1.69 2.65 -7.39
C ILE A 202 3.06 2.16 -7.86
N ALA A 203 4.13 2.53 -7.15
CA ALA A 203 5.49 2.11 -7.48
C ALA A 203 5.65 0.59 -7.40
N LEU A 204 5.08 -0.05 -6.37
CA LEU A 204 5.07 -1.51 -6.27
C LEU A 204 4.31 -2.15 -7.43
N GLY A 205 3.10 -1.66 -7.75
CA GLY A 205 2.31 -2.16 -8.88
C GLY A 205 3.08 -2.12 -10.21
N LEU A 206 3.85 -1.05 -10.45
CA LEU A 206 4.74 -0.91 -11.59
C LEU A 206 5.88 -1.96 -11.56
N ILE A 207 6.60 -2.07 -10.45
CA ILE A 207 7.73 -3.01 -10.30
C ILE A 207 7.28 -4.46 -10.52
N LEU A 208 6.16 -4.85 -9.91
CA LEU A 208 5.60 -6.20 -10.02
C LEU A 208 5.20 -6.54 -11.46
N ALA A 209 4.54 -5.61 -12.14
CA ALA A 209 4.11 -5.84 -13.51
C ALA A 209 5.28 -5.96 -14.49
N LEU A 210 6.35 -5.18 -14.27
CA LEU A 210 7.59 -5.30 -15.06
C LEU A 210 8.32 -6.62 -14.79
N ALA A 211 8.42 -7.05 -13.53
CA ALA A 211 9.06 -8.31 -13.16
C ALA A 211 8.34 -9.53 -13.75
N ASN A 212 7.00 -9.52 -13.76
CA ASN A 212 6.20 -10.60 -14.33
C ASN A 212 6.24 -10.63 -15.87
N LYS A 213 6.29 -9.46 -16.52
CA LYS A 213 6.48 -9.38 -17.97
C LYS A 213 7.79 -10.03 -18.41
N SER A 214 8.88 -9.79 -17.69
CA SER A 214 10.19 -10.38 -17.99
C SER A 214 10.20 -11.91 -17.87
N LYS A 215 9.39 -12.48 -16.97
CA LYS A 215 9.25 -13.94 -16.82
C LYS A 215 8.41 -14.59 -17.91
N ALA A 216 7.46 -13.86 -18.50
CA ALA A 216 6.60 -14.37 -19.57
C ALA A 216 7.28 -14.32 -20.96
N THR A 217 8.41 -13.64 -21.08
CA THR A 217 9.19 -13.50 -22.32
C THR A 217 10.44 -14.38 -22.37
N ASN A 218 10.75 -15.10 -21.28
CA ASN A 218 11.82 -16.07 -21.18
C ASN A 218 11.23 -17.48 -21.11
#